data_AF-A0A4U5VNH2-F1
#
_entry.id   AF-A0A4U5VNH2-F1
#
_cell.length_a   1.000
_cell.length_b   1.000
_cell.length_c   1.000
_cell.angle_alpha   90.00
_cell.angle_beta   90.00
_cell.angle_gamma   90.00
#
_symmetry.space_group_name_H-M   'P 1'
#
loop_
_entity.id
_entity.type
_entity.pdbx_description
1 polymer ?
#
loop_
_entity_poly.entity_id
_entity_poly.type
_entity_poly.pdbx_seq_one_letter_code
_entity_poly.pdbx_strand_id
1 'polypeptide(L)'
;MRRTLRLFCARPPSRDSLLFAGQRTVHALILHRKSTSDRTSMDLSCMRKEYRGEEQSFEESQLVSLDPIKQFGNWFDEAAKCPKISEPNAMCIATASKDGRPSARMVLLKGYSNEGFRFFTNYESRKGSELECNPYASLVFYWEPLYRQIRIEGHVERLPTETSIEYFHSRPKSSQIGAVVSRQSTPVPNRDYLRQKNAELEEKYKDTEVPMPDYWGGYVVKPSMIEFWQGQTVRLHDRIVFTKPEDGESELGEFQHAAEGGWVYQRLSP
;
A
#
# COMPACT_ATOMS: atom_id res chain seq x y z
N MET A 1 -23.41 -33.43 57.77
CA MET A 1 -22.77 -32.13 57.47
C MET A 1 -23.85 -31.04 57.60
N ARG A 2 -24.17 -30.50 58.78
CA ARG A 2 -23.57 -29.33 59.46
C ARG A 2 -23.22 -28.13 58.54
N ARG A 3 -24.14 -27.17 58.37
CA ARG A 3 -24.13 -25.78 58.92
C ARG A 3 -25.01 -24.84 58.04
N THR A 4 -26.16 -24.30 58.48
CA THR A 4 -26.46 -23.18 59.43
C THR A 4 -26.31 -21.76 58.84
N LEU A 5 -27.46 -21.03 58.75
CA LEU A 5 -27.76 -19.57 58.91
C LEU A 5 -26.86 -18.53 58.20
N ARG A 6 -27.33 -17.36 57.70
CA ARG A 6 -28.08 -16.28 58.37
C ARG A 6 -28.28 -15.10 57.39
N LEU A 7 -29.44 -14.43 57.46
CA LEU A 7 -29.64 -13.03 57.04
C LEU A 7 -28.97 -12.07 58.05
N PHE A 8 -28.42 -10.95 57.60
CA PHE A 8 -28.28 -9.64 58.29
C PHE A 8 -27.98 -8.60 57.19
N CYS A 9 -28.86 -7.64 56.89
CA CYS A 9 -29.18 -6.36 57.55
C CYS A 9 -28.66 -5.16 56.73
N ALA A 10 -29.56 -4.23 56.48
CA ALA A 10 -29.33 -2.92 55.88
C ALA A 10 -28.57 -1.97 56.84
N ARG A 11 -27.88 -0.97 56.28
CA ARG A 11 -27.88 0.43 56.77
C ARG A 11 -27.32 1.40 55.71
N PRO A 12 -27.80 2.65 55.66
CA PRO A 12 -27.55 3.62 54.58
C PRO A 12 -26.40 4.58 54.93
N PRO A 13 -25.90 5.39 53.98
CA PRO A 13 -25.25 6.65 54.32
C PRO A 13 -26.25 7.81 54.29
N SER A 14 -26.16 8.60 55.33
CA SER A 14 -26.84 9.85 55.66
C SER A 14 -26.59 10.98 54.66
N ARG A 15 -27.58 11.87 54.57
CA ARG A 15 -27.44 13.25 54.06
C ARG A 15 -26.82 14.13 55.15
N ASP A 16 -25.87 14.98 54.77
CA ASP A 16 -25.81 16.43 55.05
C ASP A 16 -24.45 16.97 54.54
N SER A 17 -24.38 17.67 53.42
CA SER A 17 -24.79 19.07 53.15
C SER A 17 -23.75 20.09 53.62
N LEU A 18 -23.11 20.77 52.64
CA LEU A 18 -22.44 22.09 52.64
C LEU A 18 -21.69 22.21 51.29
N LEU A 19 -22.34 22.68 50.23
CA LEU A 19 -22.44 24.08 49.77
C LEU A 19 -21.16 24.65 49.10
N PHE A 20 -21.36 24.95 47.82
CA PHE A 20 -20.76 26.00 46.98
C PHE A 20 -19.32 25.90 46.44
N ALA A 21 -19.31 25.93 45.10
CA ALA A 21 -18.40 26.61 44.16
C ALA A 21 -17.86 25.58 43.15
N GLY A 22 -18.38 25.48 41.93
CA GLY A 22 -18.38 26.59 40.98
C GLY A 22 -17.10 26.53 40.15
N GLN A 23 -16.95 25.51 39.29
CA GLN A 23 -16.01 25.53 38.17
C GLN A 23 -16.49 24.54 37.11
N ARG A 24 -17.45 24.99 36.28
CA ARG A 24 -17.63 24.41 34.96
C ARG A 24 -16.46 24.91 34.12
N THR A 25 -15.48 24.06 33.86
CA THR A 25 -14.46 24.33 32.85
C THR A 25 -15.14 24.28 31.50
N VAL A 26 -15.60 25.45 31.04
CA VAL A 26 -16.04 25.65 29.68
C VAL A 26 -14.79 25.52 28.81
N HIS A 27 -14.63 24.40 28.11
CA HIS A 27 -13.70 24.37 26.98
C HIS A 27 -14.24 25.37 25.96
N ALA A 28 -13.68 26.58 25.97
CA ALA A 28 -13.91 27.56 24.96
C ALA A 28 -13.36 26.98 23.65
N LEU A 29 -14.26 26.47 22.81
CA LEU A 29 -13.98 26.32 21.39
C LEU A 29 -13.66 27.73 20.89
N ILE A 30 -12.38 28.04 20.69
CA ILE A 30 -11.97 29.24 19.97
C ILE A 30 -12.38 29.01 18.51
N LEU A 31 -13.63 29.33 18.20
CA LEU A 31 -14.09 29.53 16.84
C LEU A 31 -13.37 30.79 16.34
N HIS A 32 -12.20 30.58 15.75
CA HIS A 32 -11.59 31.57 14.89
C HIS A 32 -12.60 31.90 13.79
N ARG A 33 -13.27 33.05 13.92
CA ARG A 33 -13.96 33.69 12.81
C ARG A 33 -12.91 34.08 11.77
N LYS A 34 -12.56 33.15 10.88
CA LYS A 34 -12.00 33.52 9.59
C LYS A 34 -13.17 33.97 8.72
N SER A 35 -13.16 35.28 8.48
CA SER A 35 -13.52 35.95 7.23
C SER A 35 -13.99 35.02 6.13
N THR A 36 -15.12 35.36 5.50
CA THR A 36 -15.67 34.77 4.27
C THR A 36 -14.56 34.29 3.33
N SER A 37 -14.20 33.01 3.44
CA SER A 37 -13.15 32.42 2.63
C SER A 37 -13.77 31.91 1.35
N ASP A 38 -13.17 32.31 0.23
CA ASP A 38 -13.31 31.67 -1.07
C ASP A 38 -13.34 30.13 -0.89
N ARG A 39 -14.44 29.48 -1.28
CA ARG A 39 -14.65 28.03 -1.10
C ARG A 39 -13.64 27.16 -1.87
N THR A 40 -12.77 27.78 -2.65
CA THR A 40 -11.72 27.14 -3.44
C THR A 40 -10.40 26.97 -2.68
N SER A 41 -10.24 27.57 -1.50
CA SER A 41 -9.00 27.56 -0.72
C SER A 41 -9.21 26.97 0.67
N MET A 42 -8.68 25.77 0.91
CA MET A 42 -8.67 25.10 2.21
C MET A 42 -7.21 24.88 2.67
N ASP A 43 -6.89 25.36 3.88
CA ASP A 43 -5.59 25.14 4.51
C ASP A 43 -5.57 23.78 5.23
N LEU A 44 -4.68 22.89 4.80
CA LEU A 44 -4.53 21.53 5.31
C LEU A 44 -3.29 21.34 6.20
N SER A 45 -2.54 22.42 6.49
CA SER A 45 -1.26 22.36 7.21
C SER A 45 -1.35 21.73 8.61
N CYS A 46 -2.51 21.87 9.28
CA CYS A 46 -2.76 21.34 10.62
C CYS A 46 -3.09 19.84 10.68
N MET A 47 -3.21 19.14 9.54
CA MET A 47 -3.56 17.71 9.51
C MET A 47 -2.38 16.77 9.80
N ARG A 48 -1.17 17.31 9.98
CA ARG A 48 0.01 16.49 10.25
C ARG A 48 -0.10 15.80 11.61
N LYS A 49 0.12 14.48 11.60
CA LYS A 49 0.24 13.65 12.81
C LYS A 49 1.70 13.53 13.25
N GLU A 50 1.91 13.26 14.52
CA GLU A 50 3.20 12.83 15.05
C GLU A 50 3.51 11.39 14.60
N TYR A 51 4.77 11.12 14.30
CA TYR A 51 5.29 9.82 13.85
C TYR A 51 6.10 9.16 14.98
N ARG A 52 7.23 8.51 14.66
CA ARG A 52 8.19 7.96 15.63
C ARG A 52 9.13 9.04 16.17
N GLY A 53 9.65 8.83 17.37
CA GLY A 53 10.71 9.66 17.96
C GLY A 53 12.11 9.17 17.58
N GLU A 54 13.13 9.97 17.89
CA GLU A 54 14.55 9.69 17.55
C GLU A 54 15.04 8.34 18.09
N GLU A 55 14.57 7.91 19.26
CA GLU A 55 14.90 6.59 19.84
C GLU A 55 14.38 5.39 19.01
N GLN A 56 13.59 5.65 17.98
CA GLN A 56 13.06 4.68 17.03
C GLN A 56 13.46 5.04 15.59
N SER A 57 14.66 5.61 15.42
CA SER A 57 15.34 5.72 14.12
C SER A 57 15.37 4.37 13.40
N PHE A 58 15.40 4.42 12.06
CA PHE A 58 15.69 3.28 11.20
C PHE A 58 17.08 3.44 10.59
N GLU A 59 18.05 2.80 11.22
CA GLU A 59 19.47 2.81 10.92
C GLU A 59 19.89 1.59 10.08
N GLU A 60 21.05 1.67 9.46
CA GLU A 60 21.63 0.61 8.62
C GLU A 60 21.82 -0.68 9.43
N SER A 61 22.15 -0.55 10.72
CA SER A 61 22.29 -1.67 11.66
C SER A 61 20.99 -2.42 11.94
N GLN A 62 19.84 -1.82 11.62
CA GLN A 62 18.51 -2.41 11.79
C GLN A 62 17.95 -3.02 10.49
N LEU A 63 18.71 -2.99 9.40
CA LEU A 63 18.40 -3.82 8.23
C LEU A 63 18.46 -5.29 8.63
N VAL A 64 17.37 -6.01 8.42
CA VAL A 64 17.28 -7.46 8.67
C VAL A 64 18.01 -8.23 7.58
N SER A 65 18.19 -7.64 6.40
CA SER A 65 19.00 -8.20 5.32
C SER A 65 19.59 -7.11 4.43
N LEU A 66 20.78 -7.39 3.87
CA LEU A 66 21.38 -6.59 2.80
C LEU A 66 20.94 -7.05 1.40
N ASP A 67 20.05 -8.04 1.31
CA ASP A 67 19.24 -8.29 0.12
C ASP A 67 17.94 -7.48 0.23
N PRO A 68 17.72 -6.48 -0.65
CA PRO A 68 16.57 -5.58 -0.52
C PRO A 68 15.22 -6.29 -0.74
N ILE A 69 15.19 -7.43 -1.43
CA ILE A 69 13.95 -8.20 -1.61
C ILE A 69 13.60 -8.94 -0.30
N LYS A 70 14.60 -9.45 0.42
CA LYS A 70 14.40 -10.02 1.76
C LYS A 70 14.01 -8.94 2.77
N GLN A 71 14.63 -7.75 2.70
CA GLN A 71 14.26 -6.61 3.54
C GLN A 71 12.81 -6.17 3.27
N PHE A 72 12.38 -6.12 2.01
CA PHE A 72 10.96 -5.92 1.64
C PHE A 72 10.07 -6.96 2.30
N GLY A 73 10.42 -8.25 2.22
CA GLY A 73 9.65 -9.33 2.82
C GLY A 73 9.47 -9.18 4.32
N ASN A 74 10.51 -8.76 5.03
CA ASN A 74 10.44 -8.49 6.47
C ASN A 74 9.43 -7.36 6.79
N TRP A 75 9.51 -6.22 6.10
CA TRP A 75 8.55 -5.13 6.31
C TRP A 75 7.12 -5.49 5.88
N PHE A 76 6.99 -6.26 4.80
CA PHE A 76 5.69 -6.75 4.33
C PHE A 76 5.03 -7.67 5.37
N ASP A 77 5.79 -8.56 6.00
CA ASP A 77 5.29 -9.43 7.07
C ASP A 77 4.80 -8.64 8.29
N GLU A 78 5.50 -7.56 8.66
CA GLU A 78 5.04 -6.65 9.71
C GLU A 78 3.75 -5.93 9.33
N ALA A 79 3.65 -5.45 8.08
CA ALA A 79 2.44 -4.82 7.56
C ALA A 79 1.26 -5.80 7.55
N ALA A 80 1.49 -7.05 7.15
CA ALA A 80 0.46 -8.09 7.11
C ALA A 80 -0.02 -8.53 8.50
N LYS A 81 0.84 -8.45 9.52
CA LYS A 81 0.47 -8.72 10.93
C LYS A 81 -0.20 -7.53 11.60
N CYS A 82 -0.18 -6.34 10.99
CA CYS A 82 -0.77 -5.14 11.57
C CYS A 82 -2.30 -5.12 11.40
N PRO A 83 -3.10 -5.14 12.47
CA PRO A 83 -4.57 -5.20 12.37
C PRO A 83 -5.21 -3.94 11.77
N LYS A 84 -4.45 -2.84 11.67
CA LYS A 84 -4.91 -1.57 11.09
C LYS A 84 -4.66 -1.47 9.58
N ILE A 85 -4.00 -2.47 8.99
CA ILE A 85 -3.69 -2.49 7.55
C ILE A 85 -4.53 -3.60 6.92
N SER A 86 -5.53 -3.21 6.12
CA SER A 86 -6.45 -4.18 5.51
C SER A 86 -5.85 -4.92 4.31
N GLU A 87 -5.15 -4.21 3.44
CA GLU A 87 -4.53 -4.77 2.22
C GLU A 87 -3.05 -4.37 2.17
N PRO A 88 -2.15 -5.07 2.89
CA PRO A 88 -0.73 -4.75 2.92
C PRO A 88 -0.07 -4.84 1.54
N ASN A 89 -0.65 -5.63 0.64
CA ASN A 89 -0.21 -5.79 -0.75
C ASN A 89 -0.82 -4.76 -1.71
N ALA A 90 -1.64 -3.82 -1.25
CA ALA A 90 -2.07 -2.69 -2.06
C ALA A 90 -0.87 -1.77 -2.33
N MET A 91 -0.64 -1.49 -3.61
CA MET A 91 0.44 -0.62 -4.07
C MET A 91 -0.07 0.36 -5.12
N CYS A 92 0.46 1.58 -5.10
CA CYS A 92 0.32 2.49 -6.22
C CYS A 92 1.35 2.10 -7.28
N ILE A 93 0.92 1.93 -8.53
CA ILE A 93 1.82 1.78 -9.68
C ILE A 93 1.74 3.02 -10.55
N ALA A 94 2.88 3.66 -10.77
CA ALA A 94 3.07 4.75 -11.71
C ALA A 94 3.72 4.22 -12.99
N THR A 95 3.15 4.62 -14.13
CA THR A 95 3.64 4.34 -15.49
C THR A 95 3.61 5.64 -16.28
N ALA A 96 4.24 5.70 -17.44
CA ALA A 96 4.20 6.88 -18.30
C ALA A 96 4.15 6.50 -19.77
N SER A 97 3.50 7.33 -20.58
CA SER A 97 3.60 7.24 -22.04
C SER A 97 5.02 7.55 -22.53
N LYS A 98 5.31 7.24 -23.80
CA LYS A 98 6.61 7.50 -24.44
C LYS A 98 7.03 8.98 -24.45
N ASP A 99 6.07 9.91 -24.40
CA ASP A 99 6.31 11.35 -24.29
C ASP A 99 6.45 11.83 -22.83
N GLY A 100 6.57 10.92 -21.87
CA GLY A 100 6.85 11.23 -20.47
C GLY A 100 5.64 11.74 -19.69
N ARG A 101 4.40 11.45 -20.11
CA ARG A 101 3.20 11.83 -19.34
C ARG A 101 2.85 10.74 -18.33
N PRO A 102 3.01 10.98 -17.02
CA PRO A 102 2.78 9.96 -16.01
C PRO A 102 1.29 9.69 -15.79
N SER A 103 0.99 8.48 -15.36
CA SER A 103 -0.30 8.11 -14.80
C SER A 103 -0.12 7.10 -13.67
N ALA A 104 -0.99 7.16 -12.66
CA ALA A 104 -0.89 6.33 -11.47
C ALA A 104 -2.25 5.77 -11.05
N ARG A 105 -2.25 4.59 -10.42
CA ARG A 105 -3.45 3.94 -9.87
C ARG A 105 -3.07 2.87 -8.85
N MET A 106 -4.02 2.45 -8.02
CA MET A 106 -3.84 1.32 -7.12
C MET A 106 -3.97 -0.01 -7.86
N VAL A 107 -3.10 -0.96 -7.50
CA VAL A 107 -3.15 -2.37 -7.88
C VAL A 107 -2.76 -3.23 -6.67
N LEU A 108 -2.94 -4.54 -6.76
CA LEU A 108 -2.52 -5.48 -5.73
C LEU A 108 -1.28 -6.22 -6.20
N LEU A 109 -0.24 -6.26 -5.36
CA LEU A 109 0.87 -7.18 -5.52
C LEU A 109 0.35 -8.63 -5.35
N LYS A 110 0.71 -9.50 -6.29
CA LYS A 110 0.27 -10.91 -6.34
C LYS A 110 1.41 -11.91 -6.16
N GLY A 111 2.61 -11.41 -5.90
CA GLY A 111 3.78 -12.20 -5.52
C GLY A 111 5.05 -11.39 -5.72
N TYR A 112 6.11 -11.78 -5.03
CA TYR A 112 7.44 -11.25 -5.25
C TYR A 112 8.46 -12.38 -5.06
N SER A 113 9.58 -12.26 -5.75
CA SER A 113 10.73 -13.17 -5.65
C SER A 113 11.99 -12.42 -6.10
N ASN A 114 13.12 -13.12 -6.21
CA ASN A 114 14.33 -12.56 -6.81
C ASN A 114 14.15 -12.09 -8.27
N GLU A 115 13.08 -12.53 -8.94
CA GLU A 115 12.72 -12.08 -10.29
C GLU A 115 11.99 -10.72 -10.29
N GLY A 116 11.48 -10.27 -9.13
CA GLY A 116 10.81 -8.99 -8.99
C GLY A 116 9.38 -9.08 -8.46
N PHE A 117 8.58 -8.04 -8.74
CA PHE A 117 7.26 -7.81 -8.14
C PHE A 117 6.14 -8.02 -9.16
N ARG A 118 5.28 -9.01 -8.91
CA ARG A 118 4.25 -9.46 -9.87
C ARG A 118 2.89 -8.84 -9.59
N PHE A 119 2.21 -8.39 -10.65
CA PHE A 119 0.82 -7.95 -10.63
C PHE A 119 0.11 -8.34 -11.92
N PHE A 120 -1.23 -8.37 -11.90
CA PHE A 120 -2.03 -8.79 -13.05
C PHE A 120 -2.99 -7.70 -13.48
N THR A 121 -3.20 -7.57 -14.80
CA THR A 121 -4.02 -6.52 -15.37
C THR A 121 -4.52 -6.87 -16.76
N ASN A 122 -5.26 -5.94 -17.36
CA ASN A 122 -5.63 -6.00 -18.78
C ASN A 122 -4.58 -5.21 -19.59
N TYR A 123 -3.97 -5.87 -20.57
CA TYR A 123 -2.94 -5.32 -21.45
C TYR A 123 -3.44 -4.17 -22.33
N GLU A 124 -4.74 -4.12 -22.64
CA GLU A 124 -5.39 -3.02 -23.37
C GLU A 124 -5.76 -1.83 -22.47
N SER A 125 -5.58 -1.94 -21.14
CA SER A 125 -5.80 -0.81 -20.24
C SER A 125 -4.78 0.30 -20.47
N ARG A 126 -5.08 1.53 -20.03
CA ARG A 126 -4.13 2.66 -20.12
C ARG A 126 -2.73 2.29 -19.60
N LYS A 127 -2.65 1.60 -18.46
CA LYS A 127 -1.36 1.17 -17.88
C LYS A 127 -0.68 0.10 -18.73
N GLY A 128 -1.45 -0.83 -19.30
CA GLY A 128 -0.91 -1.88 -20.17
C GLY A 128 -0.32 -1.25 -21.42
N SER A 129 -1.08 -0.39 -22.10
CA SER A 129 -0.59 0.33 -23.29
C SER A 129 0.64 1.20 -23.00
N GLU A 130 0.68 1.88 -21.84
CA GLU A 130 1.88 2.61 -21.39
C GLU A 130 3.08 1.67 -21.22
N LEU A 131 2.90 0.53 -20.54
CA LEU A 131 3.97 -0.46 -20.29
C LEU A 131 4.48 -1.16 -21.56
N GLU A 132 3.63 -1.41 -22.55
CA GLU A 132 4.06 -1.96 -23.84
C GLU A 132 4.95 -1.00 -24.62
N CYS A 133 4.71 0.30 -24.45
CA CYS A 133 5.45 1.33 -25.17
C CYS A 133 6.65 1.88 -24.38
N ASN A 134 6.59 1.82 -23.06
CA ASN A 134 7.59 2.32 -22.14
C ASN A 134 7.66 1.35 -20.94
N PRO A 135 8.54 0.34 -20.99
CA PRO A 135 8.53 -0.78 -20.05
C PRO A 135 9.23 -0.43 -18.72
N TYR A 136 8.87 0.70 -18.12
CA TYR A 136 9.36 1.16 -16.84
C TYR A 136 8.19 1.52 -15.91
N ALA A 137 8.32 1.16 -14.65
CA ALA A 137 7.33 1.49 -13.64
C ALA A 137 7.97 1.83 -12.29
N SER A 138 7.23 2.60 -11.50
CA SER A 138 7.50 2.80 -10.08
C SER A 138 6.34 2.25 -9.26
N LEU A 139 6.65 1.52 -8.20
CA LEU A 139 5.70 1.00 -7.22
C LEU A 139 5.87 1.75 -5.90
N VAL A 140 4.76 2.06 -5.24
CA VAL A 140 4.77 2.66 -3.89
C VAL A 140 3.84 1.86 -2.99
N PHE A 141 4.40 1.35 -1.90
CA PHE A 141 3.66 0.84 -0.75
C PHE A 141 3.64 1.94 0.31
N TYR A 142 2.47 2.17 0.91
CA TYR A 142 2.34 3.12 2.01
C TYR A 142 1.50 2.51 3.13
N TRP A 143 2.17 2.24 4.26
CA TRP A 143 1.56 1.63 5.43
C TRP A 143 1.45 2.68 6.53
N GLU A 144 0.40 3.50 6.46
CA GLU A 144 0.17 4.63 7.39
C GLU A 144 0.31 4.22 8.87
N PRO A 145 -0.26 3.09 9.35
CA PRO A 145 -0.15 2.72 10.76
C PRO A 145 1.27 2.41 11.25
N LEU A 146 2.19 2.12 10.33
CA LEU A 146 3.61 1.84 10.63
C LEU A 146 4.51 3.03 10.32
N TYR A 147 3.96 4.07 9.69
CA TYR A 147 4.69 5.21 9.16
C TYR A 147 5.82 4.79 8.21
N ARG A 148 5.54 3.80 7.36
CA ARG A 148 6.51 3.25 6.42
C ARG A 148 6.05 3.44 4.98
N GLN A 149 7.04 3.67 4.13
CA GLN A 149 6.87 3.66 2.69
C GLN A 149 7.98 2.81 2.07
N ILE A 150 7.62 2.08 1.01
CA ILE A 150 8.60 1.45 0.13
C ILE A 150 8.38 1.99 -1.27
N ARG A 151 9.44 2.43 -1.93
CA ARG A 151 9.45 2.72 -3.37
C ARG A 151 10.27 1.65 -4.09
N ILE A 152 9.77 1.17 -5.22
CA ILE A 152 10.49 0.25 -6.09
C ILE A 152 10.44 0.82 -7.50
N GLU A 153 11.59 0.91 -8.17
CA GLU A 153 11.68 1.33 -9.57
C GLU A 153 12.34 0.22 -10.37
N GLY A 154 11.88 0.03 -11.60
CA GLY A 154 12.38 -1.08 -12.40
C GLY A 154 11.81 -1.19 -13.81
N HIS A 155 12.46 -2.06 -14.58
CA HIS A 155 11.99 -2.50 -15.89
C HIS A 155 10.84 -3.49 -15.72
N VAL A 156 9.88 -3.47 -16.65
CA VAL A 156 8.67 -4.30 -16.61
C VAL A 156 8.66 -5.29 -17.75
N GLU A 157 8.37 -6.55 -17.44
CA GLU A 157 8.22 -7.62 -18.43
C GLU A 157 6.86 -8.29 -18.27
N ARG A 158 6.28 -8.77 -19.38
CA ARG A 158 5.12 -9.66 -19.31
C ARG A 158 5.53 -10.99 -18.71
N LEU A 159 4.67 -11.56 -17.87
CA LEU A 159 4.80 -12.94 -17.45
C LEU A 159 4.52 -13.90 -18.61
N PRO A 160 5.07 -15.12 -18.59
CA PRO A 160 4.66 -16.17 -19.52
C PRO A 160 3.14 -16.37 -19.52
N THR A 161 2.60 -16.72 -20.67
CA THR A 161 1.15 -16.95 -20.85
C THR A 161 0.66 -18.04 -19.90
N GLU A 162 1.42 -19.10 -19.72
CA GLU A 162 1.12 -20.24 -18.86
C GLU A 162 0.99 -19.80 -17.40
N THR A 163 1.92 -18.98 -16.91
CA THR A 163 1.84 -18.38 -15.55
C THR A 163 0.61 -17.49 -15.39
N SER A 164 0.21 -16.78 -16.45
CA SER A 164 -1.00 -15.95 -16.43
C SER A 164 -2.27 -16.80 -16.40
N ILE A 165 -2.31 -17.90 -17.17
CA ILE A 165 -3.42 -18.87 -17.18
C ILE A 165 -3.57 -19.50 -15.80
N GLU A 166 -2.49 -20.06 -15.25
CA GLU A 166 -2.49 -20.67 -13.91
C GLU A 166 -3.03 -19.72 -12.85
N TYR A 167 -2.53 -18.47 -12.84
CA TYR A 167 -3.02 -17.47 -11.91
C TYR A 167 -4.48 -17.10 -12.18
N PHE A 168 -4.91 -16.94 -13.44
CA PHE A 168 -6.30 -16.63 -13.80
C PHE A 168 -7.27 -17.67 -13.21
N HIS A 169 -6.98 -18.96 -13.42
CA HIS A 169 -7.84 -20.06 -12.97
C HIS A 169 -7.80 -20.28 -11.45
N SER A 170 -6.75 -19.82 -10.76
CA SER A 170 -6.71 -19.82 -9.28
C SER A 170 -7.66 -18.79 -8.62
N ARG A 171 -8.12 -17.78 -9.37
CA ARG A 171 -9.00 -16.72 -8.85
C ARG A 171 -10.43 -17.22 -8.68
N PRO A 172 -11.24 -16.63 -7.78
CA PRO A 172 -12.67 -16.92 -7.72
C PRO A 172 -13.34 -16.74 -9.08
N LYS A 173 -14.30 -17.60 -9.42
CA LYS A 173 -14.98 -17.59 -10.72
C LYS A 173 -15.61 -16.22 -11.06
N SER A 174 -16.15 -15.51 -10.07
CA SER A 174 -16.65 -14.14 -10.23
C SER A 174 -15.56 -13.13 -10.64
N SER A 175 -14.33 -13.31 -10.15
CA SER A 175 -13.17 -12.49 -10.53
C SER A 175 -12.66 -12.81 -11.94
N GLN A 176 -12.76 -14.06 -12.37
CA GLN A 176 -12.49 -14.48 -13.75
C GLN A 176 -13.52 -13.84 -14.69
N ILE A 177 -14.82 -13.99 -14.40
CA ILE A 177 -15.91 -13.39 -15.17
C ILE A 177 -15.76 -11.87 -15.25
N GLY A 178 -15.50 -11.20 -14.12
CA GLY A 178 -15.30 -9.74 -14.11
C GLY A 178 -14.15 -9.26 -15.00
N ALA A 179 -13.12 -10.07 -15.21
CA ALA A 179 -12.04 -9.77 -16.15
C ALA A 179 -12.47 -9.91 -17.63
N VAL A 180 -13.43 -10.79 -17.93
CA VAL A 180 -14.02 -10.96 -19.27
C VAL A 180 -15.06 -9.87 -19.57
N VAL A 181 -15.86 -9.47 -18.57
CA VAL A 181 -16.88 -8.42 -18.70
C VAL A 181 -16.26 -7.07 -19.08
N SER A 182 -15.09 -6.78 -18.53
CA SER A 182 -14.50 -5.44 -18.55
C SER A 182 -13.29 -5.37 -19.48
N ARG A 183 -13.48 -4.78 -20.67
CA ARG A 183 -12.37 -4.16 -21.42
C ARG A 183 -11.88 -2.94 -20.64
N GLN A 184 -10.92 -3.16 -19.76
CA GLN A 184 -10.58 -2.21 -18.72
C GLN A 184 -10.13 -0.87 -19.32
N SER A 185 -10.73 0.24 -18.86
CA SER A 185 -10.46 1.63 -19.30
C SER A 185 -11.13 2.06 -20.62
N THR A 186 -11.98 1.23 -21.24
CA THR A 186 -12.82 1.67 -22.37
C THR A 186 -14.11 2.32 -21.88
N PRO A 187 -14.66 3.34 -22.57
CA PRO A 187 -15.96 3.91 -22.24
C PRO A 187 -17.09 2.87 -22.29
N VAL A 188 -18.03 2.95 -21.34
CA VAL A 188 -19.27 2.16 -21.30
C VAL A 188 -20.44 3.11 -21.04
N PRO A 189 -21.66 2.80 -21.50
CA PRO A 189 -22.78 3.75 -21.41
C PRO A 189 -23.21 4.03 -19.97
N ASN A 190 -23.17 3.02 -19.09
CA ASN A 190 -23.56 3.16 -17.68
C ASN A 190 -23.17 1.90 -16.88
N ARG A 191 -23.49 1.90 -15.58
CA ARG A 191 -23.26 0.77 -14.66
C ARG A 191 -24.13 -0.45 -14.99
N ASP A 192 -25.36 -0.25 -15.48
CA ASP A 192 -26.28 -1.35 -15.75
C ASP A 192 -25.84 -2.20 -16.95
N TYR A 193 -25.17 -1.59 -17.92
CA TYR A 193 -24.49 -2.31 -18.99
C TYR A 193 -23.49 -3.35 -18.44
N LEU A 194 -22.67 -2.98 -17.46
CA LEU A 194 -21.72 -3.91 -16.84
C LEU A 194 -22.43 -5.02 -16.05
N ARG A 195 -23.51 -4.69 -15.32
CA ARG A 195 -24.31 -5.68 -14.58
C ARG A 195 -24.94 -6.69 -15.51
N GLN A 196 -25.53 -6.24 -16.61
CA GLN A 196 -26.14 -7.10 -17.61
C GLN A 196 -25.09 -8.03 -18.24
N LYS A 197 -23.95 -7.49 -18.67
CA LYS A 197 -22.86 -8.32 -19.23
C LYS A 197 -22.30 -9.32 -18.22
N ASN A 198 -22.21 -8.95 -16.95
CA ASN A 198 -21.79 -9.88 -15.91
C ASN A 198 -22.79 -11.03 -15.74
N ALA A 199 -24.09 -10.75 -15.65
CA ALA A 199 -25.12 -11.77 -15.52
C ALA A 199 -25.19 -12.70 -16.76
N GLU A 200 -25.05 -12.15 -17.97
CA GLU A 200 -24.95 -12.92 -19.22
C GLU A 200 -23.78 -13.92 -19.18
N LEU A 201 -22.61 -13.49 -18.68
CA LEU A 201 -21.44 -14.34 -18.60
C LEU A 201 -21.47 -15.31 -17.41
N GLU A 202 -22.09 -14.95 -16.30
CA GLU A 202 -22.34 -15.86 -15.17
C GLU A 202 -23.20 -17.05 -15.60
N GLU A 203 -24.27 -16.80 -16.36
CA GLU A 203 -25.11 -17.89 -16.89
C GLU A 203 -24.35 -18.70 -17.96
N LYS A 204 -23.67 -18.02 -18.91
CA LYS A 204 -22.88 -18.69 -19.95
C LYS A 204 -21.82 -19.63 -19.37
N TYR A 205 -21.14 -19.19 -18.32
CA TYR A 205 -20.04 -19.93 -17.71
C TYR A 205 -20.44 -20.70 -16.45
N LYS A 206 -21.73 -20.85 -16.14
CA LYS A 206 -22.20 -21.47 -14.89
C LYS A 206 -21.54 -22.83 -14.61
N ASP A 207 -21.62 -23.73 -15.59
CA ASP A 207 -21.11 -25.11 -15.51
C ASP A 207 -19.88 -25.35 -16.39
N THR A 208 -19.29 -24.28 -16.92
CA THR A 208 -18.09 -24.36 -17.78
C THR A 208 -16.95 -23.53 -17.20
N GLU A 209 -15.75 -23.76 -17.72
CA GLU A 209 -14.57 -22.97 -17.39
C GLU A 209 -14.60 -21.62 -18.13
N VAL A 210 -14.15 -20.56 -17.45
CA VAL A 210 -14.00 -19.24 -18.05
C VAL A 210 -12.64 -19.21 -18.74
N PRO A 211 -12.55 -19.07 -20.08
CA PRO A 211 -11.26 -18.92 -20.72
C PRO A 211 -10.62 -17.58 -20.33
N MET A 212 -9.31 -17.58 -20.08
CA MET A 212 -8.56 -16.34 -19.90
C MET A 212 -8.57 -15.54 -21.22
N PRO A 213 -8.99 -14.27 -21.23
CA PRO A 213 -8.90 -13.44 -22.43
C PRO A 213 -7.46 -13.14 -22.84
N ASP A 214 -7.17 -13.08 -24.15
CA ASP A 214 -5.83 -12.79 -24.69
C ASP A 214 -5.27 -11.43 -24.26
N TYR A 215 -6.16 -10.49 -23.92
CA TYR A 215 -5.81 -9.16 -23.43
C TYR A 215 -5.60 -9.11 -21.90
N TRP A 216 -5.58 -10.26 -21.21
CA TRP A 216 -5.39 -10.32 -19.77
C TRP A 216 -4.14 -11.13 -19.41
N GLY A 217 -3.39 -10.66 -18.42
CA GLY A 217 -2.29 -11.42 -17.86
C GLY A 217 -1.44 -10.63 -16.88
N GLY A 218 -0.23 -11.12 -16.63
CA GLY A 218 0.65 -10.61 -15.60
C GLY A 218 1.84 -9.82 -16.12
N TYR A 219 2.33 -8.92 -15.29
CA TYR A 219 3.63 -8.27 -15.43
C TYR A 219 4.49 -8.55 -14.19
N VAL A 220 5.81 -8.50 -14.37
CA VAL A 220 6.81 -8.47 -13.30
C VAL A 220 7.63 -7.19 -13.41
N VAL A 221 7.76 -6.45 -12.31
CA VAL A 221 8.69 -5.32 -12.19
C VAL A 221 10.01 -5.84 -11.64
N LYS A 222 11.05 -5.83 -12.47
CA LYS A 222 12.42 -6.19 -12.10
C LYS A 222 13.10 -4.98 -11.45
N PRO A 223 13.36 -5.00 -10.13
CA PRO A 223 13.83 -3.82 -9.42
C PRO A 223 15.27 -3.47 -9.81
N SER A 224 15.49 -2.19 -10.10
CA SER A 224 16.81 -1.54 -10.18
C SER A 224 17.05 -0.61 -8.99
N MET A 225 15.99 -0.18 -8.31
CA MET A 225 16.06 0.59 -7.07
C MET A 225 14.96 0.16 -6.10
N ILE A 226 15.30 0.07 -4.80
CA ILE A 226 14.34 -0.12 -3.70
C ILE A 226 14.69 0.86 -2.57
N GLU A 227 13.76 1.75 -2.21
CA GLU A 227 13.89 2.69 -1.09
C GLU A 227 13.01 2.25 0.07
N PHE A 228 13.60 2.20 1.26
CA PHE A 228 12.92 2.02 2.54
C PHE A 228 12.86 3.36 3.27
N TRP A 229 11.65 3.84 3.49
CA TRP A 229 11.39 5.10 4.18
C TRP A 229 10.66 4.86 5.51
N GLN A 230 11.17 5.44 6.59
CA GLN A 230 10.55 5.41 7.93
C GLN A 230 10.29 6.84 8.43
N GLY A 231 9.04 7.08 8.80
CA GLY A 231 8.56 8.37 9.27
C GLY A 231 9.06 8.72 10.67
N GLN A 232 9.67 9.92 10.82
CA GLN A 232 10.13 10.50 12.07
C GLN A 232 9.40 11.81 12.38
N THR A 233 9.12 12.07 13.65
CA THR A 233 8.34 13.22 14.14
C THR A 233 9.05 14.54 13.83
N VAL A 234 10.37 14.56 14.03
CA VAL A 234 11.24 15.74 13.82
C VAL A 234 11.57 16.04 12.36
N ARG A 235 10.91 15.35 11.40
CA ARG A 235 11.09 15.49 9.93
C ARG A 235 12.43 14.99 9.38
N LEU A 236 13.32 14.51 10.23
CA LEU A 236 14.51 13.77 9.83
C LEU A 236 14.15 12.33 9.48
N HIS A 237 13.44 12.14 8.36
CA HIS A 237 12.99 10.83 7.91
C HIS A 237 14.16 9.93 7.54
N ASP A 238 14.07 8.65 7.90
CA ASP A 238 15.09 7.67 7.54
C ASP A 238 14.83 7.16 6.13
N ARG A 239 15.85 7.22 5.28
CA ARG A 239 15.79 6.79 3.89
C ARG A 239 17.02 5.96 3.56
N ILE A 240 16.83 4.65 3.46
CA ILE A 240 17.88 3.73 2.99
C ILE A 240 17.48 3.25 1.61
N VAL A 241 18.34 3.51 0.63
CA VAL A 241 18.09 3.18 -0.78
C VAL A 241 19.08 2.15 -1.26
N PHE A 242 18.56 1.09 -1.85
CA PHE A 242 19.31 0.07 -2.57
C PHE A 242 19.22 0.34 -4.07
N THR A 243 20.35 0.27 -4.78
CA THR A 243 20.41 0.40 -6.25
C THR A 243 21.29 -0.69 -6.85
N LYS A 244 21.01 -1.07 -8.09
CA LYS A 244 21.94 -1.86 -8.89
C LYS A 244 22.90 -0.91 -9.62
N PRO A 245 24.22 -1.05 -9.45
CA PRO A 245 25.21 -0.31 -10.23
C PRO A 245 25.01 -0.54 -11.73
N GLU A 246 25.41 0.45 -12.54
CA GLU A 246 25.42 0.28 -14.00
C GLU A 246 26.56 -0.67 -14.44
N ASP A 247 26.38 -1.32 -15.59
CA ASP A 247 27.39 -2.24 -16.13
C ASP A 247 28.72 -1.49 -16.37
N GLY A 248 29.75 -1.84 -15.59
CA GLY A 248 31.08 -1.24 -15.67
C GLY A 248 31.45 -0.33 -14.49
N GLU A 249 30.52 -0.05 -13.57
CA GLU A 249 30.85 0.61 -12.30
C GLU A 249 31.52 -0.39 -11.34
N SER A 250 32.82 -0.25 -11.13
CA SER A 250 33.59 -1.13 -10.23
C SER A 250 33.88 -0.52 -8.86
N GLU A 251 33.75 0.81 -8.71
CA GLU A 251 34.06 1.52 -7.48
C GLU A 251 32.78 2.06 -6.84
N LEU A 252 32.63 1.85 -5.54
CA LEU A 252 31.54 2.41 -4.76
C LEU A 252 31.76 3.92 -4.57
N GLY A 253 30.67 4.69 -4.66
CA GLY A 253 30.69 6.10 -4.25
C GLY A 253 31.03 6.28 -2.76
N GLU A 254 31.40 7.50 -2.38
CA GLU A 254 31.88 7.85 -1.02
C GLU A 254 30.96 7.37 0.12
N PHE A 255 29.65 7.40 -0.10
CA PHE A 255 28.62 7.02 0.89
C PHE A 255 27.90 5.71 0.55
N GLN A 256 28.41 4.95 -0.42
CA GLN A 256 27.83 3.68 -0.83
C GLN A 256 28.46 2.52 -0.09
N HIS A 257 27.61 1.54 0.23
CA HIS A 257 28.00 0.31 0.88
C HIS A 257 27.57 -0.87 0.01
N ALA A 258 28.41 -1.91 -0.06
CA ALA A 258 28.06 -3.14 -0.76
C ALA A 258 26.89 -3.87 -0.05
N ALA A 259 26.01 -4.46 -0.83
CA ALA A 259 24.88 -5.27 -0.40
C ALA A 259 24.89 -6.65 -1.11
N GLU A 260 23.99 -7.55 -0.70
CA GLU A 260 23.90 -8.90 -1.29
C GLU A 260 23.48 -8.83 -2.77
N GLY A 261 23.91 -9.78 -3.59
CA GLY A 261 23.39 -9.95 -4.96
C GLY A 261 23.77 -8.84 -5.94
N GLY A 262 24.89 -8.15 -5.72
CA GLY A 262 25.39 -7.07 -6.59
C GLY A 262 24.67 -5.74 -6.38
N TRP A 263 23.88 -5.61 -5.32
CA TRP A 263 23.29 -4.34 -4.91
C TRP A 263 24.31 -3.48 -4.15
N VAL A 264 24.06 -2.18 -4.14
CA VAL A 264 24.69 -1.22 -3.23
C VAL A 264 23.60 -0.47 -2.50
N TYR A 265 23.90 0.04 -1.30
CA TYR A 265 22.97 0.88 -0.56
C TYR A 265 23.63 2.11 0.05
N GLN A 266 22.81 3.12 0.29
CA GLN A 266 23.22 4.38 0.90
C GLN A 266 22.04 5.04 1.61
N ARG A 267 22.35 5.94 2.56
CA ARG A 267 21.37 6.82 3.16
C ARG A 267 21.11 8.04 2.28
N LEU A 268 19.86 8.46 2.18
CA LEU A 268 19.47 9.73 1.56
C LEU A 268 18.98 10.73 2.62
N SER A 269 19.20 12.01 2.34
CA SER A 269 18.56 13.07 3.12
C SER A 269 17.03 13.03 2.94
N PRO A 270 16.25 13.33 3.98
CA PRO A 270 14.79 13.40 3.91
C PRO A 270 14.25 14.54 3.05
#